data_AF-A0A946DH42-F1
#
_entry.id   AF-A0A946DH42-F1
#
_cell.length_a   1.000
_cell.length_b   1.000
_cell.length_c   1.000
_cell.angle_alpha   90.00
_cell.angle_beta   90.00
_cell.angle_gamma   90.00
#
_symmetry.space_group_name_H-M   'P 1'
#
loop_
_entity.id
_entity.type
_entity.pdbx_description
1 polymer ?
#
loop_
_entity_poly.entity_id
_entity_poly.type
_entity_poly.pdbx_seq_one_letter_code
_entity_poly.pdbx_strand_id
1 'polypeptide(L)'
;MQRAFQNVFGRFIEQNYAHIANRKPYLFLTVFVIWGMLLMWFHPRLISILEDADGLFQWMSLGYFIVFVEIAWLYGVYNICIVLFSIIDRAMPRQGFVYDKNAPIPKTGVAVLYTTCNDFIEESAQSCINLYYQNFKINILDDSTREEYKQKINAFSSNYSASRIQVIRRKQRSGYKAGN
;
A
#
# COMPACT_ATOMS: atom_id res chain seq x y z
N MET A 1 -7.72 -35.37 5.09
CA MET A 1 -8.01 -33.92 5.29
C MET A 1 -6.73 -33.07 5.42
N GLN A 2 -5.71 -33.50 6.16
CA GLN A 2 -4.43 -32.78 6.34
C GLN A 2 -3.65 -32.46 5.05
N ARG A 3 -3.59 -33.40 4.09
CA ARG A 3 -2.88 -33.21 2.80
C ARG A 3 -3.54 -32.19 1.86
N ALA A 4 -4.87 -32.04 1.92
CA ALA A 4 -5.59 -31.06 1.10
C ALA A 4 -5.34 -29.63 1.60
N PHE A 5 -5.25 -29.45 2.92
CA PHE A 5 -4.98 -28.16 3.55
C PHE A 5 -3.55 -27.68 3.28
N GLN A 6 -2.56 -28.58 3.31
CA GLN A 6 -1.17 -28.26 2.95
C GLN A 6 -1.02 -27.83 1.49
N ASN A 7 -1.73 -28.47 0.55
CA ASN A 7 -1.66 -28.12 -0.87
C ASN A 7 -2.32 -26.76 -1.18
N VAL A 8 -3.40 -26.41 -0.48
CA VAL A 8 -4.04 -25.09 -0.63
C VAL A 8 -3.17 -23.99 -0.03
N PHE A 9 -2.59 -24.22 1.15
CA PHE A 9 -1.70 -23.25 1.80
C PHE A 9 -0.41 -23.05 1.00
N GLY A 10 0.17 -24.10 0.42
CA GLY A 10 1.33 -24.02 -0.46
C GLY A 10 1.08 -23.16 -1.71
N ARG A 11 -0.07 -23.36 -2.39
CA ARG A 11 -0.45 -22.53 -3.54
C ARG A 11 -0.73 -21.08 -3.17
N PHE A 12 -1.32 -20.83 -2.00
CA PHE A 12 -1.61 -19.47 -1.53
C PHE A 12 -0.33 -18.71 -1.16
N ILE A 13 0.65 -19.42 -0.60
CA ILE A 13 1.99 -18.89 -0.34
C ILE A 13 2.68 -18.57 -1.68
N GLU A 14 2.78 -19.51 -2.61
CA GLU A 14 3.43 -19.27 -3.91
C GLU A 14 2.79 -18.13 -4.72
N GLN A 15 1.45 -18.02 -4.72
CA GLN A 15 0.75 -16.92 -5.39
C GLN A 15 1.03 -15.55 -4.75
N ASN A 16 1.13 -15.47 -3.41
CA ASN A 16 1.44 -14.21 -2.74
C ASN A 16 2.91 -13.79 -2.93
N TYR A 17 3.86 -14.74 -2.92
CA TYR A 17 5.26 -14.45 -3.24
C TYR A 17 5.42 -13.99 -4.69
N ALA A 18 4.71 -14.61 -5.64
CA ALA A 18 4.71 -14.19 -7.04
C ALA A 18 4.10 -12.79 -7.24
N HIS A 19 3.10 -12.40 -6.45
CA HIS A 19 2.46 -11.08 -6.55
C HIS A 19 3.31 -9.96 -5.93
N ILE A 20 4.09 -10.24 -4.88
CA ILE A 20 5.04 -9.28 -4.30
C ILE A 20 6.27 -9.12 -5.21
N ALA A 21 6.73 -10.21 -5.82
CA ALA A 21 7.83 -10.22 -6.79
C ALA A 21 7.49 -9.52 -8.12
N ASN A 22 6.21 -9.44 -8.49
CA ASN A 22 5.74 -8.80 -9.73
C ASN A 22 5.47 -7.29 -9.61
N ARG A 23 6.15 -6.58 -8.70
CA ARG A 23 6.22 -5.11 -8.82
C ARG A 23 7.12 -4.78 -10.00
N LYS A 24 6.48 -4.55 -11.16
CA LYS A 24 7.14 -4.17 -12.41
C LYS A 24 8.06 -2.97 -12.15
N PRO A 25 9.40 -3.08 -12.34
CA PRO A 25 10.37 -2.06 -11.95
C PRO A 25 10.37 -0.84 -12.89
N TYR A 26 9.35 -0.69 -13.75
CA TYR A 26 9.30 0.33 -14.80
C TYR A 26 9.38 1.76 -14.27
N LEU A 27 8.79 2.06 -13.11
CA LEU A 27 8.89 3.38 -12.49
C LEU A 27 10.36 3.75 -12.23
N PHE A 28 11.08 2.93 -11.47
CA PHE A 28 12.47 3.20 -11.12
C PHE A 28 13.39 3.19 -12.34
N LEU A 29 13.18 2.25 -13.27
CA LEU A 29 13.92 2.20 -14.53
C LEU A 29 13.75 3.51 -15.32
N THR A 30 12.51 4.01 -15.41
CA THR A 30 12.21 5.28 -16.12
C THR A 30 12.88 6.46 -15.43
N VAL A 31 12.82 6.53 -14.09
CA VAL A 31 13.48 7.60 -13.30
C VAL A 31 14.98 7.62 -13.56
N PHE A 32 15.66 6.47 -13.46
CA PHE A 32 17.12 6.40 -13.67
C PHE A 32 17.52 6.67 -15.12
N VAL A 33 16.74 6.23 -16.10
CA VAL A 33 17.01 6.51 -17.52
C VAL A 33 16.88 8.00 -17.81
N ILE A 34 15.79 8.65 -17.35
CA ILE A 34 15.61 10.10 -17.54
C ILE A 34 16.70 10.89 -16.81
N TRP A 35 16.98 10.54 -15.55
CA TRP A 35 18.04 11.19 -14.79
C TRP A 35 19.42 11.02 -15.45
N GLY A 36 19.75 9.81 -15.92
CA GLY A 36 21.00 9.57 -16.65
C GLY A 36 21.11 10.37 -17.94
N MET A 37 20.01 10.55 -18.68
CA MET A 37 19.98 11.44 -19.85
C MET A 37 20.20 12.90 -19.48
N LEU A 38 19.60 13.37 -18.37
CA LEU A 38 19.83 14.74 -17.88
C LEU A 38 21.28 14.96 -17.47
N LEU A 39 21.88 14.01 -16.75
CA LEU A 39 23.31 14.07 -16.42
C LEU A 39 24.15 14.12 -17.70
N MET A 40 23.95 13.18 -18.63
CA MET A 40 24.72 13.13 -19.87
C MET A 40 24.64 14.45 -20.67
N TRP A 41 23.49 15.11 -20.66
CA TRP A 41 23.29 16.37 -21.37
C TRP A 41 23.86 17.59 -20.65
N PHE A 42 23.61 17.71 -19.34
CA PHE A 42 23.87 18.94 -18.60
C PHE A 42 25.14 18.90 -17.75
N HIS A 43 25.59 17.73 -17.30
CA HIS A 43 26.81 17.59 -16.50
C HIS A 43 28.05 18.21 -17.16
N PRO A 44 28.32 18.00 -18.47
CA PRO A 44 29.49 18.62 -19.10
C PRO A 44 29.47 20.15 -19.05
N ARG A 45 28.27 20.75 -19.15
CA ARG A 45 28.06 22.21 -19.07
C ARG A 45 28.17 22.73 -17.63
N LEU A 46 27.86 21.90 -16.64
CA LEU A 46 28.00 22.25 -15.23
C LEU A 46 29.47 22.23 -14.82
N ILE A 47 30.22 21.23 -15.27
CA ILE A 47 31.67 21.15 -14.99
C ILE A 47 32.44 22.30 -15.64
N SER A 48 32.06 22.76 -16.85
CA SER A 48 32.78 23.89 -17.47
C SER A 48 32.72 25.17 -16.62
N ILE A 49 31.66 25.35 -15.80
CA ILE A 49 31.56 26.48 -14.86
C ILE A 49 32.64 26.38 -13.76
N LEU A 50 33.06 25.17 -13.42
CA LEU A 50 34.10 24.92 -12.42
C LEU A 50 35.50 25.30 -12.93
N GLU A 51 35.70 25.31 -14.25
CA GLU A 51 36.95 25.73 -14.90
C GLU A 51 37.18 27.25 -14.77
N ASP A 52 36.11 28.03 -14.64
CA ASP A 52 36.13 29.49 -14.45
C ASP A 52 36.38 29.91 -12.98
N ALA A 53 36.71 28.96 -12.10
CA ALA A 53 36.92 29.24 -10.69
C ALA A 53 38.35 29.77 -10.42
N ASP A 54 38.47 31.02 -9.97
CA ASP A 54 39.77 31.67 -9.71
C ASP A 54 40.40 31.28 -8.36
N GLY A 55 39.66 30.59 -7.48
CA GLY A 55 40.14 30.23 -6.15
C GLY A 55 39.42 29.06 -5.49
N LEU A 56 40.03 28.53 -4.42
CA LEU A 56 39.57 27.32 -3.73
C LEU A 56 38.13 27.42 -3.20
N PHE A 57 37.77 28.56 -2.61
CA PHE A 57 36.44 28.77 -2.04
C PHE A 57 35.35 28.80 -3.13
N GLN A 58 35.64 29.48 -4.25
CA GLN A 58 34.74 29.51 -5.41
C GLN A 58 34.59 28.11 -6.02
N TRP A 59 35.70 27.38 -6.17
CA TRP A 59 35.69 26.00 -6.66
C TRP A 59 34.85 25.08 -5.76
N MET A 60 35.01 25.16 -4.43
CA MET A 60 34.23 24.36 -3.48
C MET A 60 32.73 24.70 -3.53
N SER A 61 32.39 25.99 -3.61
CA SER A 61 31.00 26.45 -3.70
C SER A 61 30.33 25.97 -4.99
N LEU A 62 31.01 26.12 -6.12
CA LEU A 62 30.54 25.66 -7.42
C LEU A 62 30.42 24.13 -7.46
N GLY A 63 31.41 23.40 -6.94
CA GLY A 63 31.36 21.94 -6.83
C GLY A 63 30.16 21.47 -6.00
N TYR A 64 29.92 22.09 -4.84
CA TYR A 64 28.73 21.81 -4.03
C TYR A 64 27.43 22.10 -4.80
N PHE A 65 27.35 23.25 -5.49
CA PHE A 65 26.19 23.61 -6.30
C PHE A 65 25.90 22.58 -7.39
N ILE A 66 26.92 22.11 -8.11
CA ILE A 66 26.77 21.10 -9.17
C ILE A 66 26.20 19.80 -8.60
N VAL A 67 26.82 19.26 -7.55
CA VAL A 67 26.37 18.01 -6.91
C VAL A 67 24.93 18.16 -6.38
N PHE A 68 24.63 19.31 -5.78
CA PHE A 68 23.29 19.61 -5.28
C PHE A 68 22.25 19.60 -6.41
N VAL A 69 22.54 20.26 -7.54
CA VAL A 69 21.64 20.31 -8.71
C VAL A 69 21.39 18.91 -9.28
N GLU A 70 22.42 18.07 -9.38
CA GLU A 70 22.30 16.71 -9.90
C GLU A 70 21.41 15.81 -9.04
N ILE A 71 21.54 15.92 -7.70
CA ILE A 71 20.68 15.23 -6.75
C ILE A 71 19.25 15.80 -6.79
N ALA A 72 19.11 17.13 -6.88
CA ALA A 72 17.82 17.79 -6.98
C ALA A 72 17.05 17.36 -8.24
N TRP A 73 17.74 17.16 -9.38
CA TRP A 73 17.13 16.61 -10.59
C TRP A 73 16.65 15.18 -10.41
N LEU A 74 17.41 14.31 -9.74
CA LEU A 74 16.94 12.96 -9.44
C LEU A 74 15.63 13.00 -8.64
N TYR A 75 15.58 13.85 -7.61
CA TYR A 75 14.38 14.03 -6.80
C TYR A 75 13.21 14.60 -7.61
N GLY A 76 13.47 15.60 -8.46
CA GLY A 76 12.46 16.19 -9.35
C GLY A 76 11.86 15.16 -10.32
N VAL A 77 12.72 14.41 -11.03
CA VAL A 77 12.30 13.36 -11.96
C VAL A 77 11.50 12.28 -11.25
N TYR A 78 11.95 11.83 -10.07
CA TYR A 78 11.23 10.84 -9.27
C TYR A 78 9.78 11.28 -8.96
N ASN A 79 9.59 12.50 -8.47
CA ASN A 79 8.27 13.02 -8.13
C ASN A 79 7.38 13.17 -9.37
N ILE A 80 7.92 13.68 -10.48
CA ILE A 80 7.20 13.79 -11.76
C ILE A 80 6.76 12.40 -12.23
N CYS A 81 7.66 11.42 -12.22
CA CYS A 81 7.35 10.04 -12.61
C CYS A 81 6.28 9.42 -11.71
N ILE A 82 6.30 9.63 -10.39
CA ILE A 82 5.23 9.17 -9.50
C ILE A 82 3.87 9.72 -9.92
N VAL A 83 3.80 11.03 -10.17
CA VAL A 83 2.54 11.67 -10.58
C VAL A 83 2.06 11.11 -11.91
N LEU A 84 2.95 11.01 -12.90
CA LEU A 84 2.62 10.46 -14.23
C LEU A 84 2.15 9.00 -14.14
N PHE A 85 2.89 8.14 -13.43
CA PHE A 85 2.50 6.74 -13.27
C PHE A 85 1.21 6.58 -12.47
N SER A 86 0.93 7.45 -11.49
CA SER A 86 -0.35 7.47 -10.78
C SER A 86 -1.52 7.85 -11.69
N ILE A 87 -1.32 8.84 -12.58
CA ILE A 87 -2.31 9.21 -13.60
C ILE A 87 -2.55 8.04 -14.57
N ILE A 88 -1.49 7.40 -15.06
CA ILE A 88 -1.56 6.26 -15.97
C ILE A 88 -2.25 5.07 -15.28
N ASP A 89 -1.88 4.73 -14.05
CA ASP A 89 -2.51 3.65 -13.26
C ASP A 89 -3.99 3.89 -13.02
N ARG A 90 -4.38 5.14 -12.75
CA ARG A 90 -5.78 5.53 -12.61
C ARG A 90 -6.55 5.48 -13.94
N ALA A 91 -5.89 5.78 -15.06
CA ALA A 91 -6.50 5.77 -16.38
C ALA A 91 -6.59 4.35 -16.98
N MET A 92 -5.70 3.44 -16.56
CA MET A 92 -5.80 2.04 -16.95
C MET A 92 -7.05 1.42 -16.32
N PRO A 93 -7.86 0.68 -17.10
CA PRO A 93 -8.98 -0.06 -16.53
C PRO A 93 -8.37 -1.03 -15.52
N ARG A 94 -8.68 -0.82 -14.24
CA ARG A 94 -8.39 -1.82 -13.21
C ARG A 94 -9.01 -3.11 -13.73
N GLN A 95 -8.19 -4.10 -13.99
CA GLN A 95 -8.66 -5.47 -14.08
C GLN A 95 -9.20 -5.78 -12.69
N GLY A 96 -10.46 -5.40 -12.45
CA GLY A 96 -11.21 -5.94 -11.33
C GLY A 96 -11.09 -7.44 -11.45
N PHE A 97 -10.94 -8.13 -10.33
CA PHE A 97 -11.16 -9.56 -10.31
C PHE A 97 -12.44 -9.84 -11.09
N VAL A 98 -12.31 -10.54 -12.22
CA VAL A 98 -13.47 -10.94 -13.00
C VAL A 98 -14.21 -11.93 -12.13
N TYR A 99 -15.24 -11.43 -11.46
CA TYR A 99 -16.13 -12.25 -10.66
C TYR A 99 -16.83 -13.20 -11.62
N ASP A 100 -16.39 -14.46 -11.64
CA ASP A 100 -17.08 -15.51 -12.34
C ASP A 100 -18.33 -15.88 -11.52
N LYS A 101 -19.48 -15.37 -11.97
CA LYS A 101 -20.80 -15.67 -11.40
C LYS A 101 -21.14 -17.16 -11.37
N ASN A 102 -20.47 -17.95 -12.22
CA ASN A 102 -20.67 -19.39 -12.32
C ASN A 102 -19.63 -20.18 -11.51
N ALA A 103 -18.61 -19.51 -10.96
CA ALA A 103 -17.64 -20.18 -10.11
C ALA A 103 -18.34 -20.73 -8.87
N PRO A 104 -18.05 -21.97 -8.47
CA PRO A 104 -18.63 -22.54 -7.27
C PRO A 104 -18.26 -21.68 -6.06
N ILE A 105 -19.26 -21.19 -5.34
CA ILE A 105 -19.06 -20.39 -4.12
C ILE A 105 -18.24 -21.24 -3.14
N PRO A 106 -17.02 -20.81 -2.77
CA PRO A 106 -16.19 -21.59 -1.87
C PRO A 106 -16.92 -21.76 -0.53
N LYS A 107 -17.02 -22.99 -0.04
CA LYS A 107 -17.67 -23.31 1.24
C LYS A 107 -16.76 -23.10 2.46
N THR A 108 -15.52 -22.69 2.22
CA THR A 108 -14.54 -22.45 3.27
C THR A 108 -15.04 -21.35 4.22
N GLY A 109 -14.88 -21.56 5.53
CA GLY A 109 -15.18 -20.50 6.50
C GLY A 109 -14.15 -19.37 6.38
N VAL A 110 -14.62 -18.14 6.20
CA VAL A 110 -13.77 -16.94 6.15
C VAL A 110 -14.02 -16.06 7.37
N ALA A 111 -12.95 -15.62 8.02
CA ALA A 111 -13.00 -14.58 9.04
C ALA A 111 -12.58 -13.26 8.42
N VAL A 112 -13.48 -12.27 8.43
CA VAL A 112 -13.17 -10.90 8.02
C VAL A 112 -12.77 -10.13 9.26
N LEU A 113 -11.54 -9.62 9.29
CA LEU A 113 -11.02 -8.85 10.41
C LEU A 113 -11.13 -7.36 10.11
N TYR A 114 -11.99 -6.66 10.86
CA TYR A 114 -12.14 -5.22 10.77
C TYR A 114 -11.44 -4.56 11.96
N THR A 115 -10.20 -4.13 11.77
CA THR A 115 -9.41 -3.48 12.83
C THR A 115 -9.75 -2.01 12.94
N THR A 116 -10.01 -1.49 14.14
CA THR A 116 -10.27 -0.07 14.37
C THR A 116 -9.72 0.40 15.73
N CYS A 117 -9.27 1.65 15.79
CA CYS A 117 -8.84 2.32 17.02
C CYS A 117 -9.15 3.82 16.91
N ASN A 118 -10.26 4.25 17.50
CA ASN A 118 -10.74 5.65 17.46
C ASN A 118 -10.93 6.20 16.03
N ASP A 119 -11.24 5.35 15.06
CA ASP A 119 -11.35 5.68 13.64
C ASP A 119 -12.44 4.85 12.94
N PHE A 120 -13.44 4.38 13.69
CA PHE A 120 -14.50 3.55 13.11
C PHE A 120 -15.31 4.33 12.07
N ILE A 121 -15.32 3.80 10.85
CA ILE A 121 -16.11 4.27 9.70
C ILE A 121 -17.19 3.22 9.41
N GLU A 122 -18.45 3.61 9.52
CA GLU A 122 -19.59 2.71 9.38
C GLU A 122 -19.73 2.18 7.95
N GLU A 123 -19.52 3.04 6.96
CA GLU A 123 -19.59 2.71 5.53
C GLU A 123 -18.58 1.61 5.16
N SER A 124 -17.39 1.66 5.76
CA SER A 124 -16.36 0.64 5.58
C SER A 124 -16.78 -0.68 6.20
N ALA A 125 -17.34 -0.68 7.41
CA ALA A 125 -17.86 -1.90 8.04
C ALA A 125 -19.06 -2.49 7.29
N GLN A 126 -19.93 -1.62 6.75
CA GLN A 126 -21.06 -2.01 5.90
C GLN A 126 -20.60 -2.68 4.60
N SER A 127 -19.52 -2.19 4.00
CA SER A 127 -18.94 -2.82 2.81
C SER A 127 -18.51 -4.27 3.09
N CYS A 128 -18.01 -4.56 4.31
CA CYS A 128 -17.67 -5.91 4.73
C CYS A 128 -18.91 -6.80 4.92
N ILE A 129 -20.03 -6.25 5.39
CA ILE A 129 -21.31 -6.98 5.49
C ILE A 129 -21.82 -7.40 4.11
N ASN A 130 -21.60 -6.55 3.12
CA ASN A 130 -22.09 -6.73 1.75
C ASN A 130 -21.14 -7.56 0.85
N LEU A 131 -20.11 -8.21 1.43
CA LEU A 131 -19.25 -9.10 0.65
C LEU A 131 -20.07 -10.24 0.04
N TYR A 132 -19.83 -10.50 -1.25
CA TYR A 132 -20.44 -11.61 -1.98
C TYR A 132 -19.75 -12.93 -1.59
N TYR A 133 -20.01 -13.40 -0.37
CA TYR A 133 -19.50 -14.67 0.14
C TYR A 133 -20.50 -15.25 1.15
N GLN A 134 -20.77 -16.55 1.11
CA GLN A 134 -21.84 -17.13 1.95
C GLN A 134 -21.36 -17.49 3.36
N ASN A 135 -20.16 -18.06 3.50
CA ASN A 135 -19.68 -18.62 4.75
C ASN A 135 -18.62 -17.72 5.41
N PHE A 136 -19.01 -16.55 5.89
CA PHE A 136 -18.09 -15.67 6.61
C PHE A 136 -18.68 -14.99 7.83
N LYS A 137 -17.79 -14.70 8.77
CA LYS A 137 -18.07 -13.94 9.99
C LYS A 137 -17.18 -12.71 10.05
N ILE A 138 -17.75 -11.57 10.41
CA ILE A 138 -17.01 -10.33 10.62
C ILE A 138 -16.63 -10.23 12.08
N ASN A 139 -15.34 -10.01 12.35
CA ASN A 139 -14.80 -9.74 13.66
C ASN A 139 -14.30 -8.30 13.68
N ILE A 140 -15.02 -7.42 14.36
CA ILE A 140 -14.56 -6.06 14.64
C ILE A 140 -13.57 -6.13 15.79
N LEU A 141 -12.31 -5.86 15.50
CA LEU A 141 -11.23 -5.84 16.48
C LEU A 141 -11.06 -4.40 16.96
N ASP A 142 -11.76 -4.07 18.04
CA ASP A 142 -11.88 -2.71 18.58
C ASP A 142 -10.84 -2.45 19.68
N ASP A 143 -9.87 -1.60 19.36
CA ASP A 143 -8.86 -1.10 20.28
C ASP A 143 -9.14 0.33 20.77
N SER A 144 -10.31 0.91 20.47
CA SER A 144 -10.64 2.31 20.75
C SER A 144 -10.54 2.66 22.24
N THR A 145 -9.94 3.81 22.56
CA THR A 145 -9.97 4.41 23.91
C THR A 145 -11.18 5.27 24.14
N ARG A 146 -11.65 5.96 23.10
CA ARG A 146 -12.72 6.95 23.17
C ARG A 146 -14.08 6.27 23.19
N GLU A 147 -14.91 6.68 24.13
CA GLU A 147 -16.22 6.05 24.33
C GLU A 147 -17.16 6.27 23.14
N GLU A 148 -17.05 7.41 22.45
CA GLU A 148 -17.84 7.69 21.24
C GLU A 148 -17.70 6.60 20.17
N TYR A 149 -16.49 6.05 19.97
CA TYR A 149 -16.23 5.05 18.95
C TYR A 149 -16.72 3.68 19.40
N LYS A 150 -16.57 3.36 20.69
CA LYS A 150 -17.13 2.12 21.25
C LYS A 150 -18.65 2.10 21.13
N GLN A 151 -19.31 3.22 21.40
CA GLN A 151 -20.75 3.38 21.25
C GLN A 151 -21.19 3.23 19.80
N LYS A 152 -20.51 3.87 18.85
CA LYS A 152 -20.75 3.69 17.41
C LYS A 152 -20.62 2.23 16.97
N ILE A 153 -19.55 1.55 17.40
CA ILE A 153 -19.32 0.13 17.09
C ILE A 153 -20.41 -0.75 17.68
N ASN A 154 -20.81 -0.49 18.94
CA ASN A 154 -21.87 -1.25 19.60
C ASN A 154 -23.20 -1.07 18.86
N ALA A 155 -23.57 0.18 18.54
CA ALA A 155 -24.80 0.51 17.80
C ALA A 155 -24.83 -0.12 16.41
N PHE A 156 -23.70 -0.11 15.69
CA PHE A 156 -23.59 -0.80 14.42
C PHE A 156 -23.76 -2.32 14.59
N SER A 157 -23.06 -2.91 15.56
CA SER A 157 -23.08 -4.37 15.77
C SER A 157 -24.44 -4.90 16.23
N SER A 158 -25.24 -4.10 16.96
CA SER A 158 -26.58 -4.50 17.42
C SER A 158 -27.59 -4.68 16.29
N ASN A 159 -27.32 -4.13 15.11
CA ASN A 159 -28.17 -4.31 13.93
C ASN A 159 -28.02 -5.70 13.29
N TYR A 160 -27.09 -6.53 13.78
CA TYR A 160 -26.74 -7.81 13.18
C TYR A 160 -26.69 -8.93 14.22
N SER A 161 -26.93 -10.16 13.77
CA SER A 161 -26.83 -11.34 14.63
C SER A 161 -25.37 -11.61 15.02
N ALA A 162 -25.15 -12.16 16.23
CA ALA A 162 -23.84 -12.58 16.73
C ALA A 162 -23.18 -13.69 15.87
N SER A 163 -23.97 -14.40 15.06
CA SER A 163 -23.46 -15.36 14.06
C SER A 163 -22.80 -14.65 12.87
N ARG A 164 -23.19 -13.40 12.59
CA ARG A 164 -22.73 -12.61 11.44
C ARG A 164 -21.60 -11.66 11.81
N ILE A 165 -21.74 -10.98 12.95
CA ILE A 165 -20.77 -10.01 13.44
C ILE A 165 -20.40 -10.31 14.89
N GLN A 166 -19.15 -10.06 15.25
CA GLN A 166 -18.68 -10.10 16.62
C GLN A 166 -17.74 -8.94 16.87
N VAL A 167 -17.93 -8.26 18.00
CA VAL A 167 -16.99 -7.24 18.48
C VAL A 167 -16.05 -7.90 19.49
N ILE A 168 -14.75 -7.74 19.28
CA ILE A 168 -13.69 -8.26 20.12
C ILE A 168 -12.89 -7.06 20.65
N ARG A 169 -12.77 -6.97 21.98
CA ARG A 169 -12.01 -5.93 22.66
C ARG A 169 -10.97 -6.58 23.54
N ARG A 170 -9.72 -6.13 23.42
CA ARG A 170 -8.61 -6.71 24.18
C ARG A 170 -8.57 -6.12 25.59
N LYS A 171 -8.21 -6.96 26.57
CA LYS A 171 -7.94 -6.51 27.95
C LYS A 171 -6.58 -5.82 28.07
N GLN A 172 -5.61 -6.23 27.27
CA GLN A 172 -4.25 -5.67 27.24
C GLN A 172 -3.85 -5.34 25.79
N ARG A 173 -3.17 -4.21 25.60
CA ARG A 173 -2.75 -3.72 24.28
C ARG A 173 -1.27 -4.01 24.05
N SER A 174 -0.97 -5.20 23.53
CA SER A 174 0.38 -5.56 23.07
C SER A 174 0.35 -5.92 21.58
N GLY A 175 1.45 -5.71 20.85
CA GLY A 175 1.57 -6.10 19.44
C GLY A 175 0.81 -5.24 18.42
N TYR A 176 0.22 -4.10 18.81
CA TYR A 176 -0.49 -3.17 17.92
C TYR A 176 -1.48 -3.90 16.98
N LYS A 177 -1.43 -3.63 15.66
CA LYS A 177 -2.29 -4.24 14.63
C LYS A 177 -1.97 -5.72 14.36
N ALA A 178 -0.73 -6.16 14.62
CA ALA A 178 -0.31 -7.55 14.42
C ALA A 178 -0.77 -8.47 15.56
N GLY A 179 -1.05 -7.90 16.74
CA GLY A 179 -1.56 -8.63 17.90
C GLY A 179 -3.05 -8.44 18.19
N ASN A 180 -3.77 -7.69 17.33
CA ASN A 180 -5.21 -7.46 17.47
C ASN A 180 -6.01 -8.68 17.01
#